data_AF-A0A8H7YMJ0-F1
#
_entry.id   AF-A0A8H7YMJ0-F1
#
_cell.length_a   1.000
_cell.length_b   1.000
_cell.length_c   1.000
_cell.angle_alpha   90.00
_cell.angle_beta   90.00
_cell.angle_gamma   90.00
#
_symmetry.space_group_name_H-M   'P 1'
#
loop_
_entity.id
_entity.type
_entity.pdbx_description
1 polymer ?
#
loop_
_entity_poly.entity_id
_entity_poly.type
_entity_poly.pdbx_seq_one_letter_code
_entity_poly.pdbx_strand_id
1 'polypeptide(L)'
;MFSQSRVIQELGREGTVPFSAFLASNKPSNAPLAALFEHWVVSVIIMLVPPPGDAFNLILHVVSYPLIIINAFVALALIHIYFNRTKYNWNPPYSASLPVVIFFLISNIYLAICPFVPPPTNEKAYGGLPYYFHCVLAIGVAFIGGIYWLIWAKVMPWLGKYQLESEVLVAEDGWSRNVIKRKYAT
;
A
#
# COMPACT_ATOMS: atom_id res chain seq x y z
N MET A 1 7.41 5.57 12.93
CA MET A 1 6.60 6.76 12.60
C MET A 1 7.28 7.69 11.60
N PHE A 2 8.50 8.20 11.84
CA PHE A 2 9.16 9.13 10.91
C PHE A 2 9.36 8.60 9.49
N SER A 3 9.90 7.38 9.33
CA SER A 3 10.06 6.75 8.02
C SER A 3 8.71 6.53 7.32
N GLN A 4 7.74 5.98 8.04
CA GLN A 4 6.40 5.70 7.50
C GLN A 4 5.68 6.97 7.04
N SER A 5 5.77 8.07 7.79
CA SER A 5 5.18 9.35 7.38
C SER A 5 5.79 9.91 6.10
N ARG A 6 7.07 9.63 5.82
CA ARG A 6 7.70 10.03 4.55
C ARG A 6 7.21 9.18 3.38
N VAL A 7 7.01 7.88 3.57
CA VAL A 7 6.41 7.02 2.53
C VAL A 7 5.02 7.53 2.15
N ILE A 8 4.19 7.86 3.13
CA ILE A 8 2.84 8.43 2.91
C ILE A 8 2.92 9.79 2.22
N GLN A 9 3.89 10.62 2.60
CA GLN A 9 4.13 11.90 1.94
C GLN A 9 4.54 11.73 0.47
N GLU A 10 5.41 10.77 0.15
CA GLU A 10 5.81 10.49 -1.25
C GLU A 10 4.63 9.94 -2.06
N LEU A 11 3.80 9.07 -1.49
CA LEU A 11 2.52 8.67 -2.13
C LEU A 11 1.62 9.89 -2.39
N GLY A 12 1.57 10.84 -1.44
CA GLY A 12 0.92 12.14 -1.62
C GLY A 12 1.50 12.92 -2.79
N ARG A 13 2.82 12.91 -2.98
CA ARG A 13 3.51 13.58 -4.09
C ARG A 13 3.33 12.89 -5.44
N GLU A 14 3.01 11.60 -5.46
CA GLU A 14 2.59 10.90 -6.68
C GLU A 14 1.19 11.30 -7.13
N GLY A 15 0.37 11.93 -6.26
CA GLY A 15 -0.94 12.44 -6.61
C GLY A 15 -2.03 11.37 -6.73
N THR A 16 -1.71 10.10 -6.44
CA THR A 16 -2.60 8.94 -6.61
C THR A 16 -3.56 8.75 -5.44
N VAL A 17 -3.20 9.23 -4.24
CA VAL A 17 -3.99 9.10 -3.00
C VAL A 17 -4.99 10.25 -2.80
N PRO A 18 -6.10 10.04 -2.08
CA PRO A 18 -7.05 11.11 -1.78
C PRO A 18 -6.39 12.19 -0.91
N PHE A 19 -6.77 13.46 -1.12
CA PHE A 19 -6.16 14.61 -0.45
C PHE A 19 -4.63 14.68 -0.59
N SER A 20 -4.10 14.21 -1.74
CA SER A 20 -2.67 14.16 -2.07
C SER A 20 -1.90 15.46 -1.79
N ALA A 21 -2.49 16.62 -2.12
CA ALA A 21 -1.88 17.92 -1.86
C ALA A 21 -1.64 18.21 -0.35
N PHE A 22 -2.56 17.76 0.50
CA PHE A 22 -2.45 17.90 1.95
C PHE A 22 -1.38 16.94 2.50
N LEU A 23 -1.41 15.66 2.11
CA LEU A 23 -0.44 14.64 2.54
C LEU A 23 0.99 14.93 2.05
N ALA A 24 1.14 15.52 0.87
CA ALA A 24 2.42 15.95 0.31
C ALA A 24 3.03 17.18 1.01
N SER A 25 2.30 17.86 1.90
CA SER A 25 2.72 19.13 2.52
C SER A 25 3.97 18.96 3.40
N ASN A 26 4.86 19.96 3.33
CA ASN A 26 6.06 20.09 4.17
C ASN A 26 5.90 21.19 5.25
N LYS A 27 4.75 21.88 5.29
CA LYS A 27 4.51 23.03 6.19
C LYS A 27 4.14 22.54 7.60
N PRO A 28 4.52 23.26 8.67
CA PRO A 28 5.26 24.53 8.70
C PRO A 28 6.79 24.41 8.74
N SER A 29 7.36 23.26 9.12
CA SER A 29 8.79 23.13 9.48
C SER A 29 9.58 22.12 8.64
N ASN A 30 9.41 22.12 7.32
CA ASN A 30 10.01 21.13 6.39
C ASN A 30 9.82 19.67 6.81
N ALA A 31 8.76 19.40 7.56
CA ALA A 31 8.43 18.11 8.12
C ALA A 31 7.09 17.64 7.54
N PRO A 32 6.91 16.32 7.33
CA PRO A 32 5.68 15.75 6.82
C PRO A 32 4.57 15.73 7.89
N LEU A 33 4.16 16.89 8.40
CA LEU A 33 3.24 16.98 9.55
C LEU A 33 1.88 16.38 9.23
N ALA A 34 1.33 16.63 8.05
CA ALA A 34 0.06 16.06 7.60
C ALA A 34 0.09 14.53 7.53
N ALA A 35 1.15 13.96 6.92
CA ALA A 35 1.32 12.52 6.83
C ALA A 35 1.66 11.87 8.18
N LEU A 36 2.37 12.59 9.07
CA LEU A 36 2.61 12.13 10.43
C LEU A 36 1.31 12.08 11.24
N PHE A 37 0.47 13.11 11.10
CA PHE A 37 -0.82 13.18 11.77
C PHE A 37 -1.76 12.07 11.30
N GLU A 38 -1.86 11.85 9.99
CA GLU A 38 -2.64 10.75 9.42
C GLU A 38 -2.15 9.39 9.95
N HIS A 39 -0.85 9.12 9.91
CA HIS A 39 -0.29 7.87 10.42
C HIS A 39 -0.53 7.69 11.93
N TRP A 40 -0.49 8.78 12.69
CA TRP A 40 -0.83 8.78 14.12
C TRP A 40 -2.29 8.46 14.37
N VAL A 41 -3.23 9.08 13.65
CA VAL A 41 -4.67 8.78 13.76
C VAL A 41 -4.93 7.31 13.48
N VAL A 42 -4.38 6.77 12.39
CA VAL A 42 -4.54 5.35 12.03
C VAL A 42 -3.96 4.43 13.10
N SER A 43 -2.79 4.78 13.65
CA SER A 43 -2.16 4.02 14.73
C SER A 43 -3.01 3.99 16.01
N VAL A 44 -3.60 5.13 16.39
CA VAL A 44 -4.49 5.24 17.56
C VAL A 44 -5.74 4.41 17.36
N ILE A 45 -6.37 4.48 16.18
CA ILE A 45 -7.56 3.67 15.86
C ILE A 45 -7.23 2.19 16.03
N ILE A 46 -6.17 1.69 15.37
CA ILE A 46 -5.80 0.27 15.41
C ILE A 46 -5.51 -0.19 16.84
N MET A 47 -4.91 0.66 17.68
CA MET A 47 -4.62 0.36 19.07
C MET A 47 -5.89 0.22 19.93
N LEU A 48 -6.96 0.93 19.59
CA LEU A 48 -8.22 0.94 20.35
C LEU A 48 -9.23 -0.12 19.88
N VAL A 49 -9.07 -0.70 18.68
CA VAL A 49 -9.94 -1.78 18.17
C VAL A 49 -9.93 -3.05 19.02
N PRO A 50 -8.77 -3.62 19.43
CA PRO A 50 -8.72 -4.88 20.14
C PRO A 50 -9.05 -4.74 21.64
N PRO A 51 -9.68 -5.75 22.26
CA PRO A 51 -9.79 -5.86 23.71
C PRO A 51 -8.40 -5.94 24.38
N PRO A 52 -8.29 -5.52 25.66
CA PRO A 52 -7.07 -5.69 26.43
C PRO A 52 -6.65 -7.18 26.50
N GLY A 53 -5.40 -7.47 26.14
CA GLY A 53 -4.85 -8.84 26.12
C GLY A 53 -4.48 -9.33 24.72
N ASP A 54 -5.25 -8.97 23.68
CA ASP A 54 -5.02 -9.47 22.31
C ASP A 54 -4.48 -8.41 21.33
N ALA A 55 -4.34 -7.17 21.81
CA ALA A 55 -3.91 -6.04 20.99
C ALA A 55 -2.56 -6.27 20.31
N PHE A 56 -1.62 -6.90 21.02
CA PHE A 56 -0.29 -7.19 20.48
C PHE A 56 -0.36 -8.11 19.25
N ASN A 57 -1.08 -9.23 19.35
CA ASN A 57 -1.23 -10.18 18.25
C ASN A 57 -1.96 -9.52 17.07
N LEU A 58 -3.03 -8.76 17.34
CA LEU A 58 -3.76 -8.07 16.27
C LEU A 58 -2.86 -7.10 15.52
N ILE A 59 -2.11 -6.26 16.23
CA ILE A 59 -1.20 -5.29 15.64
C ILE A 59 -0.14 -5.98 14.80
N LEU A 60 0.48 -7.06 15.32
CA LEU A 60 1.46 -7.84 14.57
C LEU A 60 0.88 -8.37 13.25
N HIS A 61 -0.33 -8.90 13.27
CA HIS A 61 -0.97 -9.43 12.08
C HIS A 61 -1.39 -8.31 11.10
N VAL A 62 -1.92 -7.19 11.57
CA VAL A 62 -2.32 -6.05 10.73
C VAL A 62 -1.12 -5.41 10.03
N VAL A 63 0.05 -5.36 10.67
CA VAL A 63 1.27 -4.83 10.04
C VAL A 63 1.90 -5.84 9.08
N SER A 64 1.94 -7.12 9.44
CA SER A 64 2.70 -8.13 8.68
C SER A 64 1.93 -8.66 7.46
N TYR A 65 0.61 -8.78 7.55
CA TYR A 65 -0.19 -9.41 6.50
C TYR A 65 -0.21 -8.61 5.18
N PRO A 66 -0.37 -7.26 5.18
CA PRO A 66 -0.25 -6.47 3.96
C PRO A 66 1.14 -6.59 3.31
N LEU A 67 2.21 -6.69 4.11
CA LEU A 67 3.57 -6.87 3.59
C LEU A 67 3.71 -8.20 2.85
N ILE A 68 3.11 -9.28 3.35
CA ILE A 68 3.10 -10.59 2.66
C ILE A 68 2.43 -10.48 1.29
N ILE A 69 1.28 -9.80 1.21
CA ILE A 69 0.57 -9.59 -0.06
C ILE A 69 1.41 -8.75 -1.02
N ILE A 70 1.97 -7.63 -0.57
CA ILE A 70 2.82 -6.75 -1.38
C ILE A 70 4.05 -7.52 -1.88
N ASN A 71 4.71 -8.30 -1.02
CA ASN A 71 5.86 -9.11 -1.39
C ASN A 71 5.53 -10.16 -2.45
N ALA A 72 4.34 -10.78 -2.38
CA ALA A 72 3.87 -11.68 -3.43
C ALA A 72 3.71 -10.95 -4.77
N PHE A 73 3.12 -9.75 -4.79
CA PHE A 73 3.01 -8.94 -6.00
C PHE A 73 4.37 -8.49 -6.54
N VAL A 74 5.30 -8.10 -5.67
CA VAL A 74 6.68 -7.74 -6.06
C VAL A 74 7.37 -8.95 -6.70
N ALA A 75 7.24 -10.14 -6.11
CA ALA A 75 7.82 -11.36 -6.68
C ALA A 75 7.22 -11.69 -8.06
N LEU A 76 5.90 -11.57 -8.22
CA LEU A 76 5.23 -11.73 -9.52
C LEU A 76 5.71 -10.70 -10.55
N ALA A 77 5.82 -9.43 -10.15
CA ALA A 77 6.30 -8.37 -11.02
C ALA A 77 7.74 -8.62 -11.48
N LEU A 78 8.62 -9.09 -10.59
CA LEU A 78 9.99 -9.47 -10.92
C LEU A 78 10.04 -10.64 -11.90
N ILE A 79 9.23 -11.69 -11.69
CA ILE A 79 9.13 -12.82 -12.63
C ILE A 79 8.65 -12.34 -14.02
N HIS A 80 7.62 -11.49 -14.05
CA HIS A 80 7.10 -10.94 -15.30
C HIS A 80 8.13 -10.08 -16.04
N ILE A 81 8.90 -9.24 -15.33
CA ILE A 81 10.00 -8.46 -15.90
C ILE A 81 11.12 -9.41 -16.38
N TYR A 82 11.41 -10.48 -15.64
CA TYR A 82 12.44 -11.45 -16.01
C TYR A 82 12.15 -12.09 -17.38
N PHE A 83 10.91 -12.45 -17.67
CA PHE A 83 10.50 -13.00 -18.96
C PHE A 83 10.41 -11.95 -20.08
N ASN A 84 10.18 -10.68 -19.73
CA ASN A 84 10.01 -9.58 -20.68
C ASN A 84 11.18 -8.57 -20.67
N ARG A 85 12.38 -8.99 -20.25
CA ARG A 85 13.53 -8.08 -20.05
C ARG A 85 13.83 -7.23 -21.28
N THR A 86 13.77 -7.84 -22.46
CA THR A 86 14.04 -7.17 -23.75
C THR A 86 13.00 -6.10 -24.08
N LYS A 87 11.72 -6.34 -23.74
CA LYS A 87 10.63 -5.40 -23.97
C LYS A 87 10.75 -4.14 -23.11
N TYR A 88 11.18 -4.29 -21.86
CA TYR A 88 11.29 -3.18 -20.90
C TYR A 88 12.69 -2.58 -20.80
N ASN A 89 13.64 -3.03 -21.64
CA ASN A 89 15.06 -2.65 -21.58
C ASN A 89 15.64 -2.67 -20.15
N TRP A 90 15.27 -3.71 -19.39
CA TRP A 90 15.57 -3.79 -17.96
C TRP A 90 16.92 -4.49 -17.73
N ASN A 91 17.94 -3.71 -17.38
CA ASN A 91 19.29 -4.21 -17.07
C ASN A 91 19.74 -3.75 -15.66
N PRO A 92 19.33 -4.45 -14.60
CA PRO A 92 19.64 -4.04 -13.23
C PRO A 92 21.11 -4.38 -12.88
N PRO A 93 21.79 -3.56 -12.05
CA PRO A 93 23.17 -3.82 -11.63
C PRO A 93 23.29 -5.09 -10.76
N TYR A 94 22.21 -5.46 -10.08
CA TYR A 94 22.10 -6.69 -9.31
C TYR A 94 20.82 -7.43 -9.71
N SER A 95 20.92 -8.71 -10.00
CA SER A 95 19.76 -9.54 -10.34
C SER A 95 19.65 -10.75 -9.42
N ALA A 96 18.47 -10.96 -8.84
CA ALA A 96 18.14 -12.20 -8.18
C ALA A 96 18.03 -13.34 -9.19
N SER A 97 18.45 -14.54 -8.81
CA SER A 97 18.25 -15.73 -9.62
C SER A 97 16.77 -16.11 -9.64
N LEU A 98 16.28 -16.55 -10.80
CA LEU A 98 14.88 -16.91 -11.00
C LEU A 98 14.36 -17.95 -9.97
N PRO A 99 15.12 -19.01 -9.61
CA PRO A 99 14.69 -19.97 -8.59
C PRO A 99 14.43 -19.33 -7.22
N VAL A 100 15.25 -18.35 -6.81
CA VAL A 100 15.09 -17.65 -5.53
C VAL A 100 13.82 -16.81 -5.52
N VAL A 101 13.51 -16.13 -6.63
CA VAL A 101 12.28 -15.33 -6.74
C VAL A 101 11.04 -16.22 -6.73
N ILE A 102 11.09 -17.39 -7.39
CA ILE A 102 10.00 -18.37 -7.35
C ILE A 102 9.80 -18.89 -5.93
N PHE A 103 10.87 -19.26 -5.22
CA PHE A 103 10.79 -19.71 -3.84
C PHE A 103 10.19 -18.63 -2.92
N PHE A 104 10.62 -17.38 -3.10
CA PHE A 104 10.08 -16.24 -2.36
C PHE A 104 8.59 -16.03 -2.65
N LEU A 105 8.15 -16.16 -3.91
CA LEU A 105 6.74 -16.09 -4.27
C LEU A 105 5.93 -17.20 -3.58
N ILE A 106 6.38 -18.46 -3.68
CA ILE A 106 5.70 -19.61 -3.07
C ILE A 106 5.60 -19.42 -1.54
N SER A 107 6.66 -18.92 -0.91
CA SER A 107 6.67 -18.64 0.53
C SER A 107 5.64 -17.58 0.93
N ASN A 108 5.53 -16.48 0.17
CA ASN A 108 4.52 -15.45 0.46
C ASN A 108 3.09 -15.93 0.18
N ILE A 109 2.87 -16.76 -0.85
CA ILE A 109 1.57 -17.38 -1.11
C ILE A 109 1.18 -18.30 0.05
N TYR A 110 2.10 -19.14 0.53
CA TYR A 110 1.88 -19.99 1.69
C TYR A 110 1.51 -19.17 2.93
N LEU A 111 2.25 -18.10 3.23
CA LEU A 111 1.97 -17.22 4.36
C LEU A 111 0.65 -16.44 4.22
N ALA A 112 0.21 -16.14 2.99
CA ALA A 112 -1.09 -15.50 2.76
C ALA A 112 -2.27 -16.45 3.01
N ILE A 113 -2.10 -17.74 2.67
CA ILE A 113 -3.14 -18.78 2.79
C ILE A 113 -3.21 -19.36 4.20
N CYS A 114 -2.06 -19.53 4.87
CA CYS A 114 -1.96 -20.20 6.17
C CYS A 114 -2.97 -19.68 7.23
N PRO A 115 -3.17 -18.36 7.39
CA PRO A 115 -4.14 -17.84 8.37
C PRO A 115 -5.62 -18.19 8.12
N PHE A 116 -5.98 -18.70 6.93
CA PHE A 116 -7.34 -19.16 6.65
C PHE A 116 -7.61 -20.58 7.16
N VAL A 117 -6.55 -21.34 7.44
CA VAL A 117 -6.66 -22.69 8.01
C VAL A 117 -6.93 -22.57 9.51
N PRO A 118 -8.00 -23.19 10.04
CA PRO A 118 -8.32 -23.08 11.46
C PRO A 118 -7.22 -23.72 12.31
N PRO A 119 -6.86 -23.12 13.45
CA PRO A 119 -5.91 -23.73 14.37
C PRO A 119 -6.48 -25.06 14.92
N PRO A 120 -5.61 -26.04 15.23
CA PRO A 120 -6.04 -27.35 15.76
C PRO A 120 -6.71 -27.26 17.14
N THR A 121 -6.45 -26.20 17.89
CA THR A 121 -7.02 -25.96 19.21
C THR A 121 -8.16 -24.95 19.11
N ASN A 122 -9.25 -25.15 19.85
CA ASN A 122 -10.38 -24.20 20.00
C ASN A 122 -9.98 -22.88 20.72
N GLU A 123 -8.70 -22.54 20.73
CA GLU A 123 -8.23 -21.26 21.24
C GLU A 123 -8.66 -20.16 20.29
N LYS A 124 -9.47 -19.25 20.82
CA LYS A 124 -9.83 -18.05 20.09
C LYS A 124 -8.57 -17.19 20.00
N ALA A 125 -8.05 -16.99 18.80
CA ALA A 125 -6.86 -16.14 18.55
C ALA A 125 -7.03 -14.70 19.07
N TYR A 126 -8.27 -14.29 19.27
CA TYR A 126 -8.70 -13.07 19.94
C TYR A 126 -9.86 -13.47 20.85
N GLY A 127 -9.96 -12.97 22.08
CA GLY A 127 -10.94 -13.28 23.13
C GLY A 127 -12.42 -13.02 22.80
N GLY A 128 -12.79 -13.00 21.52
CA GLY A 128 -14.14 -12.86 20.98
C GLY A 128 -14.22 -12.69 19.46
N LEU A 129 -13.11 -12.38 18.77
CA LEU A 129 -13.10 -12.14 17.31
C LEU A 129 -12.74 -13.40 16.51
N PRO A 130 -13.27 -13.55 15.28
CA PRO A 130 -12.89 -14.65 14.41
C PRO A 130 -11.37 -14.67 14.13
N TYR A 131 -10.76 -15.86 14.06
CA TYR A 131 -9.32 -16.01 13.83
C TYR A 131 -8.84 -15.32 12.53
N TYR A 132 -9.69 -15.33 11.49
CA TYR A 132 -9.43 -14.72 10.18
C TYR A 132 -9.69 -13.20 10.13
N PHE A 133 -10.06 -12.57 11.26
CA PHE A 133 -10.44 -11.14 11.28
C PHE A 133 -9.35 -10.25 10.69
N HIS A 134 -8.09 -10.50 11.05
CA HIS A 134 -6.95 -9.74 10.52
C HIS A 134 -6.78 -9.89 9.00
N CYS A 135 -7.07 -11.07 8.43
CA CYS A 135 -7.05 -11.28 6.98
C CYS A 135 -8.17 -10.52 6.28
N VAL A 136 -9.39 -10.57 6.84
CA VAL A 136 -10.55 -9.85 6.30
C VAL A 136 -10.32 -8.34 6.37
N LEU A 137 -9.75 -7.84 7.47
CA LEU A 137 -9.40 -6.43 7.61
C LEU A 137 -8.40 -6.00 6.53
N ALA A 138 -7.32 -6.76 6.33
CA ALA A 138 -6.31 -6.42 5.34
C ALA A 138 -6.83 -6.49 3.90
N ILE A 139 -7.60 -7.54 3.55
CA ILE A 139 -8.24 -7.66 2.24
C ILE A 139 -9.27 -6.55 2.05
N GLY A 140 -10.03 -6.19 3.08
CA GLY A 140 -11.00 -5.10 3.05
C GLY A 140 -10.35 -3.76 2.73
N VAL A 141 -9.23 -3.44 3.40
CA VAL A 141 -8.47 -2.21 3.12
C VAL A 141 -7.94 -2.21 1.68
N ALA A 142 -7.37 -3.32 1.20
CA ALA A 142 -6.90 -3.44 -0.17
C ALA A 142 -8.05 -3.29 -1.18
N PHE A 143 -9.21 -3.88 -0.89
CA PHE A 143 -10.40 -3.81 -1.75
C PHE A 143 -10.96 -2.39 -1.83
N ILE A 144 -11.05 -1.67 -0.70
CA ILE A 144 -11.45 -0.26 -0.66
C ILE A 144 -10.47 0.60 -1.48
N GLY A 145 -9.17 0.39 -1.34
CA GLY A 145 -8.15 1.07 -2.13
C GLY A 145 -8.28 0.78 -3.63
N GLY A 146 -8.56 -0.47 -4.00
CA GLY A 146 -8.80 -0.89 -5.38
C GLY A 146 -10.07 -0.26 -5.97
N ILE A 147 -11.17 -0.18 -5.21
CA ILE A 147 -12.40 0.51 -5.62
C ILE A 147 -12.11 1.99 -5.84
N TYR A 148 -11.45 2.65 -4.88
CA TYR A 148 -11.07 4.05 -5.01
C TYR A 148 -10.26 4.27 -6.30
N TRP A 149 -9.25 3.43 -6.56
CA TRP A 149 -8.43 3.53 -7.76
C TRP A 149 -9.26 3.31 -9.04
N LEU A 150 -10.15 2.32 -9.07
CA LEU A 150 -11.01 2.08 -10.24
C LEU A 150 -11.92 3.28 -10.53
N ILE A 151 -12.52 3.84 -9.50
CA ILE A 151 -13.36 5.04 -9.62
C ILE A 151 -12.51 6.21 -10.14
N TRP A 152 -11.36 6.46 -9.52
CA TRP A 152 -10.56 7.64 -9.81
C TRP A 152 -9.76 7.55 -11.12
N ALA A 153 -9.16 6.41 -11.43
CA ALA A 153 -8.31 6.22 -12.61
C ALA A 153 -9.10 5.85 -13.86
N LYS A 154 -10.27 5.22 -13.73
CA LYS A 154 -11.02 4.70 -14.89
C LYS A 154 -12.42 5.29 -15.05
N VAL A 155 -13.23 5.33 -13.99
CA VAL A 155 -14.63 5.79 -14.08
C VAL A 155 -14.71 7.31 -14.25
N MET A 156 -14.03 8.10 -13.41
CA MET A 156 -14.08 9.57 -13.50
C MET A 156 -13.50 10.12 -14.81
N PRO A 157 -12.34 9.63 -15.32
CA PRO A 157 -11.80 10.07 -16.61
C PRO A 157 -12.70 9.69 -17.79
N TRP A 158 -13.36 8.52 -17.73
CA TRP A 158 -14.31 8.08 -18.74
C TRP A 158 -15.58 8.95 -18.76
N LEU A 159 -16.18 9.23 -17.60
CA LEU A 159 -17.35 10.11 -17.48
C LEU A 159 -17.03 11.56 -17.87
N GLY A 160 -15.86 12.05 -17.46
CA GLY A 160 -15.44 13.42 -17.71
C GLY A 160 -14.74 13.67 -19.05
N LYS A 161 -14.55 12.63 -19.88
CA LYS A 161 -13.82 12.69 -21.16
C LYS A 161 -12.45 13.39 -21.06
N TYR A 162 -11.74 13.16 -19.96
CA TYR A 162 -10.40 13.68 -19.75
C TYR A 162 -9.41 12.55 -19.53
N GLN A 163 -8.13 12.81 -19.81
CA GLN A 163 -7.03 11.93 -19.47
C GLN A 163 -6.31 12.48 -18.23
N LEU A 164 -5.83 11.56 -17.40
CA LEU A 164 -4.99 11.88 -16.25
C LEU A 164 -3.54 11.94 -16.76
N GLU A 165 -2.98 13.14 -16.89
CA GLU A 165 -1.56 13.34 -17.21
C GLU A 165 -0.80 13.70 -15.94
N SER A 166 0.34 13.05 -15.69
CA SER A 166 1.24 13.38 -14.60
C SER A 166 2.14 14.53 -15.03
N GLU A 167 1.94 15.72 -14.48
CA GLU A 167 2.86 16.85 -14.65
C GLU A 167 3.74 16.98 -13.40
N VAL A 168 5.06 17.02 -13.61
CA VAL A 168 6.01 17.32 -12.52
C VAL A 168 5.93 18.83 -12.26
N LEU A 169 5.28 19.23 -11.18
CA LEU A 169 5.29 20.61 -10.69
C LEU A 169 6.36 20.75 -9.61
N VAL A 170 7.28 21.70 -9.80
CA VAL A 170 8.18 22.13 -8.73
C VAL A 170 7.40 23.14 -7.89
N ALA A 171 7.07 22.76 -6.66
CA ALA A 171 6.37 23.66 -5.74
C ALA A 171 7.30 24.76 -5.22
N GLU A 172 6.74 25.83 -4.66
CA GLU A 172 7.49 26.98 -4.11
C GLU A 172 8.49 26.58 -3.01
N ASP A 173 8.33 25.41 -2.41
CA ASP A 173 9.24 24.82 -1.42
C ASP A 173 10.49 24.15 -2.05
N GLY A 174 10.64 24.20 -3.38
CA GLY A 174 11.78 23.65 -4.12
C GLY A 174 11.71 22.14 -4.37
N TRP A 175 10.64 21.46 -3.93
CA TRP A 175 10.45 20.02 -4.11
C TRP A 175 9.57 19.73 -5.33
N SER A 176 9.97 18.74 -6.14
CA SER A 176 9.15 18.23 -7.23
C SER A 176 7.98 17.40 -6.70
N ARG A 177 6.79 17.60 -7.27
CA ARG A 177 5.58 16.82 -6.99
C ARG A 177 4.95 16.42 -8.32
N ASN A 178 4.57 15.17 -8.46
CA ASN A 178 3.76 14.71 -9.59
C ASN A 178 2.31 15.10 -9.33
N VAL A 179 1.83 16.12 -10.02
CA VAL A 179 0.44 16.54 -9.95
C VAL A 179 -0.29 15.99 -11.15
N ILE A 180 -1.32 15.21 -10.87
CA ILE A 180 -2.12 14.57 -11.90
C ILE A 180 -3.18 15.57 -12.34
N LYS A 181 -2.99 16.16 -13.52
CA LYS A 181 -3.94 17.10 -14.11
C LYS A 181 -4.90 16.38 -15.06
N ARG A 182 -6.12 16.94 -15.14
CA ARG A 182 -7.13 16.50 -16.10
C ARG A 182 -6.91 17.23 -17.41
N LYS A 183 -6.57 16.50 -18.46
CA LYS A 183 -6.48 17.04 -19.82
C LYS A 183 -7.68 16.57 -20.62
N TYR A 184 -8.54 17.49 -21.00
CA TYR A 184 -9.66 17.19 -21.89
C TYR A 184 -9.11 17.01 -23.31
N ALA A 185 -9.57 15.99 -24.01
CA ALA A 185 -9.27 15.86 -25.43
C ALA A 185 -9.91 17.05 -26.15
N THR A 186 -9.07 17.96 -26.69
CA THR A 186 -9.46 19.02 -27.62
C THR A 186 -9.91 18.43 -28.95
#